data_AF-A0A524FNX1-F1
#
_entry.id   AF-A0A524FNX1-F1
#
_cell.length_a   1.000
_cell.length_b   1.000
_cell.length_c   1.000
_cell.angle_alpha   90.00
_cell.angle_beta   90.00
_cell.angle_gamma   90.00
#
_symmetry.space_group_name_H-M   'P 1'
#
loop_
_entity.id
_entity.type
_entity.pdbx_description
1 polymer ?
#
loop_
_entity_poly.entity_id
_entity_poly.type
_entity_poly.pdbx_seq_one_letter_code
_entity_poly.pdbx_strand_id
1 'polypeptide(L)' 'MAEGVCPKCGMKFKGKDEAEVKKKIKEHAEKHHS' A
#
# COMPACT_ATOMS: atom_id res chain seq x y z
N MET A 1 14.23 -3.89 -1.45
CA MET A 1 13.09 -3.29 -0.71
C MET A 1 12.16 -2.72 -1.75
N ALA A 2 10.89 -3.12 -1.73
CA ALA A 2 9.88 -2.61 -2.63
C ALA A 2 9.17 -1.41 -2.00
N GLU A 3 8.69 -0.50 -2.86
CA GLU A 3 7.90 0.65 -2.45
C GLU A 3 6.65 0.79 -3.32
N GLY A 4 5.61 1.38 -2.76
CA GLY A 4 4.37 1.61 -3.48
C GLY A 4 3.56 2.73 -2.84
N VAL A 5 2.63 3.28 -3.63
CA VAL A 5 1.87 4.47 -3.25
C VAL A 5 0.38 4.16 -3.37
N CYS A 6 -0.40 4.52 -2.35
CA CYS A 6 -1.86 4.44 -2.44
C CYS A 6 -2.37 5.44 -3.49
N PRO A 7 -3.10 5.00 -4.52
CA PRO A 7 -3.59 5.90 -5.57
C PRO A 7 -4.72 6.82 -5.11
N LYS A 8 -5.37 6.54 -3.96
CA LYS A 8 -6.48 7.37 -3.44
C LYS A 8 -6.00 8.58 -2.63
N CYS A 9 -4.87 8.48 -1.93
CA CYS A 9 -4.40 9.51 -1.00
C CYS A 9 -2.90 9.83 -1.09
N GLY A 10 -2.14 9.14 -1.94
CA GLY A 10 -0.71 9.36 -2.08
C GLY A 10 0.16 8.83 -0.94
N MET A 11 -0.41 8.05 -0.01
CA MET A 11 0.33 7.48 1.12
C MET A 11 1.38 6.48 0.63
N LYS A 12 2.62 6.60 1.12
CA LYS A 12 3.76 5.75 0.71
C LYS A 12 3.91 4.53 1.62
N PHE A 13 4.14 3.37 1.02
CA PHE A 13 4.34 2.08 1.69
C PHE A 13 5.69 1.51 1.29
N LYS A 14 6.39 0.93 2.28
CA LYS A 14 7.64 0.20 2.07
C LYS A 14 7.51 -1.23 2.59
N GLY A 15 8.13 -2.15 1.88
CA GLY A 15 8.13 -3.57 2.23
C GLY A 15 9.36 -4.28 1.69
N LYS A 16 9.48 -5.56 2.08
CA LYS A 16 10.60 -6.40 1.63
C LYS A 16 10.49 -6.70 0.12
N ASP A 17 9.27 -6.98 -0.34
CA ASP A 17 8.90 -7.36 -1.70
C ASP A 17 7.58 -6.69 -2.14
N GLU A 18 7.29 -6.77 -3.45
CA GLU A 18 6.09 -6.14 -4.03
C GLU A 18 4.78 -6.73 -3.50
N ALA A 19 4.75 -8.01 -3.10
CA ALA A 19 3.54 -8.64 -2.59
C ALA A 19 3.16 -8.10 -1.21
N GLU A 20 4.15 -7.89 -0.34
CA GLU A 20 3.96 -7.24 0.96
C GLU A 20 3.44 -5.80 0.79
N VAL A 21 4.03 -5.04 -0.15
CA VAL A 21 3.61 -3.66 -0.44
C VAL A 21 2.19 -3.62 -1.00
N LYS A 22 1.86 -4.48 -1.97
CA LYS A 22 0.50 -4.58 -2.51
C LYS A 22 -0.53 -4.94 -1.44
N LYS A 23 -0.21 -5.89 -0.55
CA LYS A 23 -1.09 -6.25 0.57
C LYS A 23 -1.35 -5.05 1.47
N LYS A 24 -0.30 -4.31 1.85
CA LYS A 24 -0.42 -3.10 2.69
C LYS A 24 -1.28 -2.02 2.02
N ILE A 25 -1.06 -1.75 0.74
CA ILE A 25 -1.85 -0.76 -0.03
C ILE A 25 -3.32 -1.20 -0.12
N LYS A 26 -3.57 -2.49 -0.40
CA LYS A 26 -4.92 -3.04 -0.50
C LYS A 26 -5.66 -2.92 0.83
N GLU A 27 -5.06 -3.37 1.93
CA GLU A 27 -5.67 -3.30 3.25
C GLU A 27 -5.93 -1.85 3.70
N HIS A 28 -4.99 -0.94 3.43
CA HIS A 28 -5.20 0.48 3.66
C HIS A 28 -6.37 1.05 2.82
N ALA A 29 -6.44 0.70 1.53
CA ALA A 29 -7.52 1.15 0.66
C ALA A 29 -8.89 0.62 1.10
N GLU A 30 -8.95 -0.59 1.66
CA GLU A 30 -10.17 -1.21 2.17
C GLU A 30 -10.58 -0.64 3.54
N LYS A 31 -9.65 -0.36 4.46
CA LYS A 31 -10.01 0.11 5.82
C LYS A 31 -10.11 1.63 5.97
N HIS A 32 -9.35 2.38 5.18
CA HIS A 32 -9.22 3.84 5.31
C HIS A 32 -9.98 4.61 4.23
N HIS A 33 -10.44 3.93 3.18
CA HIS A 33 -11.15 4.51 2.04
C HIS A 33 -12.34 3.64 1.57
N SER A 34 -12.91 2.83 2.47
CA SER A 34 -14.26 2.26 2.29
C SER A 34 -15.33 3.32 2.52
#